data_AF-A0A662YCY1-F1
#
_entry.id   AF-A0A662YCY1-F1
#
_cell.length_a   1.000
_cell.length_b   1.000
_cell.length_c   1.000
_cell.angle_alpha   90.00
_cell.angle_beta   90.00
_cell.angle_gamma   90.00
#
_symmetry.space_group_name_H-M   'P 1'
#
loop_
_entity.id
_entity.type
_entity.pdbx_description
1 polymer ?
#
loop_
_entity_poly.entity_id
_entity_poly.type
_entity_poly.pdbx_seq_one_letter_code
_entity_poly.pdbx_strand_id
1 'polypeptide(L)'
;MPKSVCALLEEETTMTHTHTARQEGVTPSTQKYLLDLHSNERIVLPPFRYVSAANLEIEHTVSPKEKLPKEQLKFGKTFTDHMLEVDWEQGKGWGNPVIHPYRPFAMDPASAVLHYALECFEGMKAYVDGEGHVRLFRPDMNMKRLNNSMKRLLLPEFDGNELTKCLE
;
A
#
# COMPACT_ATOMS: atom_id res chain seq x y z
N MET A 1 8.01 11.10 13.80
CA MET A 1 6.64 10.53 13.89
C MET A 1 6.44 9.69 12.64
N PRO A 2 5.96 8.45 12.76
CA PRO A 2 5.89 7.54 11.61
C PRO A 2 5.00 8.16 10.54
N LYS A 3 5.59 8.35 9.37
CA LYS A 3 4.99 8.94 8.20
C LYS A 3 4.25 7.80 7.47
N SER A 4 2.99 7.58 7.81
CA SER A 4 2.12 6.65 7.09
C SER A 4 1.95 7.11 5.64
N VAL A 5 2.60 6.44 4.70
CA VAL A 5 2.45 6.75 3.28
C VAL A 5 1.14 6.17 2.77
N CYS A 6 0.15 7.07 2.64
CA CYS A 6 -0.35 7.38 1.30
C CYS A 6 0.54 8.51 0.75
N ALA A 7 1.52 8.15 -0.06
CA ALA A 7 2.39 9.00 -0.89
C ALA A 7 2.87 10.34 -0.29
N LEU A 8 4.01 10.34 0.41
CA LEU A 8 4.73 11.58 0.71
C LEU A 8 5.82 11.82 -0.35
N LEU A 9 5.70 12.92 -1.07
CA LEU A 9 6.79 13.59 -1.75
C LEU A 9 6.82 15.04 -1.24
N GLU A 10 7.74 15.34 -0.33
CA GLU A 10 8.19 16.71 -0.06
C GLU A 10 9.48 16.90 -0.86
N GLU A 11 9.44 17.74 -1.90
CA GLU A 11 10.65 18.29 -2.53
C GLU A 11 10.60 19.82 -2.34
N GLU A 12 11.25 20.31 -1.28
CA GLU A 12 11.76 21.68 -1.26
C GLU A 12 13.22 21.63 -1.71
N THR A 13 13.52 22.07 -2.92
CA THR A 13 14.79 22.76 -3.22
C THR A 13 14.63 23.59 -4.50
N THR A 14 14.65 24.90 -4.34
CA THR A 14 14.95 25.86 -5.40
C THR A 14 16.39 25.66 -5.87
N MET A 15 16.58 25.45 -7.18
CA MET A 15 17.73 25.79 -8.05
C MET A 15 18.13 24.65 -9.02
N THR A 16 17.77 24.86 -10.29
CA THR A 16 18.52 24.51 -11.52
C THR A 16 19.32 23.19 -11.54
N HIS A 17 18.79 22.14 -12.19
CA HIS A 17 19.36 21.53 -13.41
C HIS A 17 18.56 20.27 -13.83
N THR A 18 18.18 20.24 -15.11
CA THR A 18 17.50 19.13 -15.79
C THR A 18 18.33 17.84 -15.78
N HIS A 19 17.88 16.72 -15.23
CA HIS A 19 18.40 15.38 -15.56
C HIS A 19 17.31 14.28 -15.52
N THR A 20 17.12 13.62 -16.67
CA THR A 20 16.21 12.52 -16.94
C THR A 20 16.83 11.19 -16.48
N ALA A 21 16.28 10.56 -15.44
CA ALA A 21 16.67 9.19 -15.06
C ALA A 21 15.65 8.18 -15.63
N ARG A 22 16.14 7.19 -16.39
CA ARG A 22 15.34 6.12 -17.02
C ARG A 22 15.36 4.89 -16.10
N GLN A 23 14.22 4.46 -15.59
CA GLN A 23 14.11 3.22 -14.80
C GLN A 23 13.92 2.02 -15.75
N GLU A 24 14.84 1.05 -15.70
CA GLU A 24 14.66 -0.26 -16.35
C GLU A 24 13.99 -1.28 -15.42
N GLY A 25 13.33 -2.27 -16.01
CA GLY A 25 12.33 -3.16 -15.40
C GLY A 25 12.78 -3.90 -14.13
N VAL A 26 11.81 -4.11 -13.23
CA VAL A 26 12.01 -4.66 -11.88
C VAL A 26 11.65 -6.15 -11.86
N THR A 27 12.61 -6.98 -11.48
CA THR A 27 12.38 -8.30 -10.87
C THR A 27 12.76 -8.24 -9.37
N PRO A 28 12.18 -9.07 -8.49
CA PRO A 28 12.35 -8.97 -7.02
C PRO A 28 13.78 -9.11 -6.49
N SER A 29 14.75 -9.47 -7.32
CA SER A 29 16.13 -9.78 -6.94
C SER A 29 17.16 -8.69 -7.29
N THR A 30 16.77 -7.58 -7.92
CA THR A 30 17.75 -6.59 -8.39
C THR A 30 17.99 -5.53 -7.32
N GLN A 31 19.13 -5.64 -6.62
CA GLN A 31 19.56 -4.65 -5.64
C GLN A 31 19.75 -3.28 -6.32
N LYS A 32 18.98 -2.29 -5.89
CA LYS A 32 19.08 -0.92 -6.42
C LYS A 32 20.26 -0.20 -5.76
N TYR A 33 21.08 0.44 -6.58
CA TYR A 33 22.20 1.28 -6.16
C TYR A 33 21.94 2.71 -6.61
N LEU A 34 22.33 3.69 -5.81
CA LEU A 34 22.53 5.04 -6.28
C LEU A 34 24.01 5.24 -6.57
N LEU A 35 24.32 5.85 -7.71
CA LEU A 35 25.67 6.34 -8.01
C LEU A 35 25.79 7.72 -7.41
N ASP A 36 26.71 7.89 -6.45
CA ASP A 36 27.13 9.23 -6.06
C ASP A 36 27.98 9.82 -7.19
N LEU A 37 27.47 10.87 -7.83
CA LEU A 37 28.10 11.50 -8.99
C LEU A 37 29.43 12.20 -8.64
N HIS A 38 29.69 12.50 -7.37
CA HIS A 38 30.92 13.17 -6.94
C HIS A 38 32.03 12.20 -6.55
N SER A 39 31.69 11.09 -5.89
CA SER A 39 32.66 10.08 -5.44
C SER A 39 32.78 8.89 -6.39
N ASN A 40 31.84 8.73 -7.33
CA ASN A 40 31.67 7.55 -8.17
C ASN A 40 31.53 6.25 -7.36
N GLU A 41 31.16 6.36 -6.08
CA GLU A 41 30.89 5.22 -5.22
C GLU A 41 29.46 4.70 -5.43
N ARG A 42 29.34 3.37 -5.41
CA ARG A 42 28.03 2.71 -5.39
C ARG A 42 27.52 2.71 -3.96
N ILE A 43 26.55 3.56 -3.68
CA ILE A 43 25.83 3.48 -2.41
C ILE A 43 24.89 2.29 -2.49
N VAL A 44 25.25 1.23 -1.75
CA VAL A 44 24.39 0.07 -1.55
C VAL A 44 23.25 0.52 -0.64
N LEU A 45 22.09 0.76 -1.23
CA LEU A 45 20.89 1.00 -0.42
C LEU A 45 20.57 -0.29 0.34
N PRO A 46 20.24 -0.21 1.65
CA PRO A 46 19.67 -1.37 2.33
C PRO A 46 18.47 -1.87 1.52
N PRO A 47 18.24 -3.19 1.45
CA PRO A 47 17.09 -3.70 0.71
C PRO A 47 15.84 -3.03 1.27
N PHE A 48 15.10 -2.33 0.39
CA PHE A 48 13.80 -1.78 0.77
C PHE A 48 12.96 -2.91 1.34
N ARG A 49 12.37 -2.67 2.51
CA ARG A 49 11.41 -3.63 3.06
C ARG A 49 10.21 -3.74 2.13
N TYR A 50 9.75 -4.96 1.92
CA TYR A 50 8.52 -5.28 1.21
C TYR A 50 7.46 -5.72 2.22
N VAL A 51 6.19 -5.55 1.83
CA VAL A 51 5.07 -6.12 2.57
C VAL A 51 5.28 -7.63 2.72
N SER A 52 5.11 -8.14 3.95
CA SER A 52 5.21 -9.56 4.27
C SER A 52 4.05 -9.93 5.19
N ALA A 53 3.21 -10.86 4.74
CA ALA A 53 2.07 -11.34 5.52
C ALA A 53 2.52 -12.09 6.79
N ALA A 54 3.74 -12.61 6.80
CA ALA A 54 4.32 -13.25 7.98
C ALA A 54 4.51 -12.28 9.17
N ASN A 55 4.54 -10.97 8.91
CA ASN A 55 4.66 -9.93 9.92
C ASN A 55 3.32 -9.25 10.24
N LEU A 56 2.19 -9.85 9.84
CA LEU A 56 0.87 -9.29 10.07
C LEU A 56 0.55 -9.20 11.56
N GLU A 57 0.24 -7.98 12.01
CA GLU A 57 -0.22 -7.68 13.36
C GLU A 57 -1.74 -7.51 13.35
N ILE A 58 -2.44 -8.08 14.33
CA ILE A 58 -3.91 -8.02 14.40
C ILE A 58 -4.35 -7.48 15.75
N GLU A 59 -5.05 -6.34 15.71
CA GLU A 59 -5.77 -5.75 16.83
C GLU A 59 -7.28 -6.00 16.65
N HIS A 60 -7.85 -6.82 17.55
CA HIS A 60 -9.28 -7.11 17.52
C HIS A 60 -10.12 -5.97 18.11
N THR A 61 -11.29 -5.72 17.53
CA THR A 61 -12.25 -4.77 18.12
C THR A 61 -12.81 -5.35 19.41
N VAL A 62 -13.01 -4.49 20.41
CA VAL A 62 -13.71 -4.83 21.65
C VAL A 62 -15.23 -4.60 21.56
N SER A 63 -15.69 -3.96 20.50
CA SER A 63 -17.11 -3.62 20.28
C SER A 63 -17.53 -3.92 18.84
N PRO A 64 -17.76 -5.20 18.48
CA PRO A 64 -18.21 -5.60 17.14
C PRO A 64 -19.58 -5.01 16.81
N LYS A 65 -19.77 -4.59 15.56
CA LYS A 65 -21.06 -4.08 15.06
C LYS A 65 -22.01 -5.24 14.77
N GLU A 66 -23.30 -4.98 14.91
CA GLU A 66 -24.33 -5.92 14.43
C GLU A 66 -24.29 -6.01 12.90
N LYS A 67 -24.32 -7.23 12.37
CA LYS A 67 -24.36 -7.48 10.92
C LYS A 67 -25.75 -7.16 10.39
N LEU A 68 -25.82 -6.26 9.42
CA LEU A 68 -27.09 -5.94 8.75
C LEU A 68 -27.58 -7.12 7.88
N PRO A 69 -28.91 -7.32 7.77
CA PRO A 69 -29.49 -8.23 6.79
C PRO A 69 -29.09 -7.86 5.37
N LYS A 70 -28.95 -8.86 4.49
CA LYS A 70 -28.48 -8.67 3.11
C LYS A 70 -29.34 -7.69 2.32
N GLU A 71 -30.64 -7.69 2.59
CA GLU A 71 -31.67 -6.88 1.92
C GLU A 71 -31.54 -5.39 2.25
N GLN A 72 -30.85 -5.05 3.35
CA GLN A 72 -30.63 -3.68 3.80
C GLN A 72 -29.27 -3.11 3.33
N LEU A 73 -28.38 -3.96 2.78
CA LEU A 73 -27.05 -3.54 2.37
C LEU A 73 -27.13 -2.57 1.18
N LYS A 74 -26.54 -1.39 1.37
CA LYS A 74 -26.31 -0.41 0.30
C LYS A 74 -24.81 -0.34 0.00
N PHE A 75 -24.46 -0.30 -1.29
CA PHE A 75 -23.08 -0.24 -1.73
C PHE A 75 -22.34 0.95 -1.09
N GLY A 76 -21.18 0.68 -0.47
CA GLY A 76 -20.30 1.69 0.12
C GLY A 76 -20.87 2.46 1.31
N LYS A 77 -21.89 1.92 2.01
CA LYS A 77 -22.51 2.58 3.18
C LYS A 77 -22.30 1.85 4.49
N THR A 78 -22.01 0.56 4.45
CA THR A 78 -21.77 -0.27 5.64
C THR A 78 -20.36 -0.85 5.53
N PHE A 79 -19.55 -0.61 6.56
CA PHE A 79 -18.16 -1.07 6.65
C PHE A 79 -18.01 -2.07 7.80
N THR A 80 -17.06 -2.99 7.65
CA THR A 80 -16.72 -4.00 8.65
C THR A 80 -16.12 -3.39 9.92
N ASP A 81 -15.81 -4.24 10.89
CA ASP A 81 -15.22 -3.83 12.18
C ASP A 81 -13.75 -3.46 12.06
N HIS A 82 -13.06 -3.97 11.03
CA HIS A 82 -11.61 -3.84 10.85
C HIS A 82 -11.24 -3.28 9.49
N MET A 83 -10.01 -2.78 9.40
CA MET A 83 -9.32 -2.37 8.19
C MET A 83 -7.86 -2.83 8.23
N LEU A 84 -7.25 -3.01 7.05
CA LEU A 84 -5.83 -3.29 6.87
C LEU A 84 -5.10 -1.99 6.54
N GLU A 85 -3.99 -1.73 7.22
CA GLU A 85 -3.11 -0.59 6.99
C GLU A 85 -1.65 -1.08 6.86
N VAL A 86 -0.88 -0.49 5.95
CA VAL A 86 0.55 -0.76 5.82
C VAL A 86 1.26 0.54 5.50
N ASP A 87 2.13 0.98 6.42
CA ASP A 87 2.93 2.19 6.20
C ASP A 87 4.06 1.93 5.21
N TRP A 88 4.49 2.97 4.52
CA TRP A 88 5.76 2.98 3.79
C TRP A 88 6.54 4.24 4.19
N GLU A 89 7.87 4.14 4.24
CA GLU A 89 8.72 5.29 4.53
C GLU A 89 9.90 5.33 3.57
N GLN A 90 10.20 6.51 3.03
CA GLN A 90 11.33 6.71 2.13
C GLN A 90 12.63 6.31 2.83
N GLY A 91 13.45 5.52 2.14
CA GLY A 91 14.70 4.96 2.68
C GLY A 91 14.54 3.73 3.58
N LYS A 92 13.33 3.41 4.06
CA LYS A 92 13.06 2.19 4.85
C LYS A 92 12.24 1.14 4.08
N GLY A 93 11.32 1.58 3.23
CA GLY A 93 10.38 0.72 2.51
C GLY A 93 9.08 0.51 3.29
N TRP A 94 8.40 -0.59 2.99
CA TRP A 94 7.15 -0.99 3.63
C TRP A 94 7.35 -1.44 5.09
N GLY A 95 6.41 -1.06 5.95
CA GLY A 95 6.31 -1.50 7.32
C GLY A 95 5.61 -2.85 7.47
N ASN A 96 5.31 -3.22 8.71
CA ASN A 96 4.49 -4.39 9.00
C ASN A 96 3.03 -4.10 8.62
N PRO A 97 2.32 -5.05 7.99
CA PRO A 97 0.89 -4.90 7.81
C PRO A 97 0.16 -5.02 9.15
N VAL A 98 -0.86 -4.20 9.35
CA VAL A 98 -1.64 -4.15 10.59
C VAL A 98 -3.13 -4.21 10.25
N ILE A 99 -3.83 -5.21 10.78
CA ILE A 99 -5.30 -5.20 10.85
C ILE A 99 -5.71 -4.61 12.18
N HIS A 100 -6.46 -3.52 12.17
CA HIS A 100 -6.93 -2.86 13.39
C HIS A 100 -8.39 -2.42 13.27
N PRO A 101 -9.05 -2.03 14.38
CA PRO A 101 -10.42 -1.55 14.34
C PRO A 101 -10.57 -0.36 13.39
N TYR A 102 -11.66 -0.37 12.62
CA TYR A 102 -11.96 0.67 11.65
C TYR A 102 -12.02 2.04 12.34
N ARG A 103 -11.21 2.99 11.87
CA ARG A 103 -11.12 4.35 12.41
C ARG A 103 -10.79 5.36 11.31
N PRO A 104 -11.07 6.66 11.51
CA PRO A 104 -10.59 7.70 10.61
C PRO A 104 -9.06 7.71 10.52
N PHE A 105 -8.53 8.01 9.34
CA PHE A 105 -7.10 8.24 9.15
C PHE A 105 -6.68 9.54 9.84
N ALA A 106 -5.59 9.48 10.61
CA ALA A 106 -4.89 10.67 11.08
C ALA A 106 -3.87 11.08 9.99
N MET A 107 -4.11 12.19 9.30
CA MET A 107 -3.27 12.65 8.21
C MET A 107 -2.89 14.12 8.36
N ASP A 108 -1.71 14.46 7.88
CA ASP A 108 -1.28 15.86 7.78
C ASP A 108 -2.16 16.59 6.73
N PRO A 109 -2.70 17.78 7.02
CA PRO A 109 -3.47 18.55 6.05
C PRO A 109 -2.73 18.86 4.74
N ALA A 110 -1.39 18.84 4.73
CA ALA A 110 -0.56 19.05 3.55
C ALA A 110 -0.33 17.76 2.73
N SER A 111 -0.90 16.62 3.13
CA SER A 111 -0.69 15.33 2.44
C SER A 111 -1.07 15.39 0.96
N ALA A 112 -0.19 14.91 0.08
CA ALA A 112 -0.35 15.01 -1.38
C ALA A 112 -1.65 14.39 -1.93
N VAL A 113 -2.20 13.40 -1.24
CA VAL A 113 -3.52 12.83 -1.54
C VAL A 113 -4.63 13.88 -1.55
N LEU A 114 -4.56 14.88 -0.67
CA LEU A 114 -5.58 15.94 -0.54
C LEU A 114 -5.41 17.09 -1.54
N HIS A 115 -4.20 17.33 -2.03
CA HIS A 115 -3.88 18.49 -2.89
C HIS A 115 -3.73 18.14 -4.36
N TYR A 116 -3.21 16.95 -4.64
CA TYR A 116 -2.80 16.54 -5.98
C TYR A 116 -3.41 15.20 -6.41
N ALA A 117 -4.37 14.67 -5.64
CA ALA A 117 -5.00 13.37 -5.88
C ALA A 117 -3.97 12.25 -6.14
N LEU A 118 -2.89 12.25 -5.35
CA LEU A 118 -1.84 11.25 -5.43
C LEU A 118 -2.30 9.95 -4.75
N GLU A 119 -3.27 9.28 -5.39
CA GLU A 119 -3.95 8.10 -4.88
C GLU A 119 -4.44 7.19 -6.01
N CYS A 120 -4.57 5.90 -5.70
CA CYS A 120 -5.29 4.94 -6.53
C CYS A 120 -5.98 3.91 -5.64
N PHE A 121 -7.03 3.29 -6.15
CA PHE A 121 -7.80 2.28 -5.42
C PHE A 121 -8.04 1.02 -6.26
N GLU A 122 -8.45 -0.04 -5.59
CA GLU A 122 -8.90 -1.29 -6.21
C GLU A 122 -10.28 -1.72 -5.73
N GLY A 123 -10.93 -2.56 -6.52
CA GLY A 123 -12.24 -3.12 -6.24
C GLY A 123 -12.29 -4.61 -6.54
N MET A 124 -12.44 -5.42 -5.50
CA MET A 124 -12.69 -6.85 -5.59
C MET A 124 -13.74 -7.29 -4.57
N LYS A 125 -14.23 -8.52 -4.69
CA LYS A 125 -15.29 -9.08 -3.86
C LYS A 125 -14.87 -10.43 -3.32
N ALA A 126 -15.21 -10.66 -2.05
CA ALA A 126 -15.21 -11.96 -1.43
C ALA A 126 -16.62 -12.55 -1.49
N TYR A 127 -16.70 -13.85 -1.79
CA TYR A 127 -17.95 -14.58 -1.92
C TYR A 127 -17.95 -15.77 -0.97
N VAL A 128 -19.09 -16.05 -0.35
CA VAL A 128 -19.30 -17.28 0.43
C VAL A 128 -19.92 -18.32 -0.51
N ASP A 129 -19.29 -19.48 -0.64
CA ASP A 129 -19.81 -20.58 -1.46
C ASP A 129 -20.91 -21.38 -0.74
N GLY A 130 -21.45 -22.39 -1.42
CA GLY A 130 -22.52 -23.24 -0.87
C GLY A 130 -22.10 -24.07 0.35
N GLU A 131 -20.81 -24.22 0.61
CA GLU A 131 -20.24 -24.93 1.75
C GLU A 131 -19.84 -23.98 2.89
N GLY A 132 -19.98 -22.67 2.69
CA GLY A 132 -19.63 -21.65 3.68
C GLY A 132 -18.20 -21.14 3.59
N HIS A 133 -17.41 -21.57 2.60
CA HIS A 133 -16.04 -21.09 2.41
C HIS A 133 -16.02 -19.72 1.76
N VAL A 134 -15.14 -18.83 2.24
CA VAL A 134 -14.89 -17.53 1.62
C VAL A 134 -13.93 -17.70 0.44
N ARG A 135 -14.24 -17.08 -0.70
CA ARG A 135 -13.44 -17.13 -1.93
C ARG A 135 -13.27 -15.75 -2.54
N LEU A 136 -12.06 -15.47 -3.02
CA LEU A 136 -11.75 -14.32 -3.85
C LEU A 136 -11.78 -14.72 -5.33
N PHE A 137 -12.26 -13.83 -6.20
CA PHE A 137 -12.23 -14.06 -7.65
C PHE A 137 -11.06 -13.32 -8.29
N ARG A 138 -10.05 -14.08 -8.73
CA ARG A 138 -8.84 -13.59 -9.43
C ARG A 138 -8.15 -12.41 -8.72
N PRO A 139 -7.83 -12.52 -7.41
CA PRO A 139 -7.19 -11.43 -6.66
C PRO A 139 -5.84 -11.02 -7.28
N ASP A 140 -5.12 -11.98 -7.89
CA ASP A 140 -3.87 -11.77 -8.63
C ASP A 140 -3.99 -10.68 -9.72
N MET A 141 -5.13 -10.63 -10.42
CA MET A 141 -5.38 -9.64 -11.48
C MET A 141 -5.64 -8.26 -10.92
N ASN A 142 -6.31 -8.16 -9.77
CA ASN A 142 -6.50 -6.90 -9.05
C ASN A 142 -5.16 -6.37 -8.54
N MET A 143 -4.32 -7.22 -7.94
CA MET A 143 -2.99 -6.82 -7.46
C MET A 143 -2.08 -6.34 -8.59
N LYS A 144 -2.11 -7.03 -9.74
CA LYS A 144 -1.38 -6.60 -10.94
C LYS A 144 -1.84 -5.23 -11.43
N ARG A 145 -3.16 -4.97 -11.43
CA ARG A 145 -3.72 -3.68 -11.84
C ARG A 145 -3.38 -2.57 -10.85
N LEU A 146 -3.42 -2.85 -9.55
CA LEU A 146 -3.00 -1.89 -8.51
C LEU A 146 -1.53 -1.50 -8.66
N ASN A 147 -0.62 -2.47 -8.81
CA ASN A 147 0.80 -2.19 -9.04
C ASN A 147 1.02 -1.35 -10.31
N ASN A 148 0.28 -1.60 -11.39
CA ASN A 148 0.34 -0.77 -12.60
C ASN A 148 -0.10 0.68 -12.34
N SER A 149 -1.18 0.89 -11.57
CA SER A 149 -1.65 2.22 -11.18
C SER A 149 -0.64 2.95 -10.28
N MET A 150 -0.11 2.27 -9.27
CA MET A 150 0.90 2.79 -8.37
C MET A 150 2.16 3.20 -9.13
N LYS A 151 2.65 2.36 -10.03
CA LYS A 151 3.79 2.67 -10.90
C LYS A 151 3.53 3.92 -11.75
N ARG A 152 2.31 4.09 -12.27
CA ARG A 152 1.95 5.28 -13.05
C ARG A 152 1.93 6.55 -12.22
N LEU A 153 1.64 6.44 -10.93
CA LEU A 153 1.64 7.53 -9.95
C LEU A 153 2.98 7.69 -9.21
N LEU A 154 4.01 6.90 -9.58
CA LEU A 154 5.30 6.86 -8.89
C LEU A 154 5.21 6.48 -7.40
N LEU A 155 4.17 5.73 -7.03
CA LEU A 155 4.01 5.13 -5.71
C LEU A 155 4.86 3.86 -5.58
N PRO A 156 5.28 3.49 -4.36
CA PRO A 156 6.04 2.25 -4.14
C PRO A 156 5.21 1.03 -4.53
N GLU A 157 5.81 0.13 -5.32
CA GLU A 157 5.22 -1.17 -5.66
C GLU A 157 5.30 -2.15 -4.46
N PHE A 158 4.48 -3.20 -4.46
CA PHE A 158 4.49 -4.26 -3.45
C PHE A 158 4.35 -5.67 -4.07
N ASP A 159 4.64 -6.72 -3.30
CA ASP A 159 4.35 -8.10 -3.72
C ASP A 159 2.84 -8.38 -3.58
N GLY A 160 2.17 -8.58 -4.70
CA GLY A 160 0.73 -8.82 -4.74
C GLY A 160 0.29 -10.08 -4.02
N ASN A 161 1.14 -11.12 -3.97
CA ASN A 161 0.81 -12.35 -3.26
C ASN A 161 0.84 -12.13 -1.75
N GLU A 162 1.83 -11.39 -1.25
CA GLU A 162 1.92 -11.05 0.17
C GLU A 162 0.75 -10.19 0.62
N LEU A 163 0.38 -9.17 -0.17
CA LEU A 163 -0.80 -8.36 0.15
C LEU A 163 -2.10 -9.18 0.08
N THR A 164 -2.21 -10.13 -0.85
CA THR A 164 -3.38 -11.02 -0.94
C THR A 164 -3.52 -11.89 0.31
N LYS A 165 -2.42 -12.46 0.83
CA LYS A 165 -2.42 -13.24 2.08
C LYS A 165 -2.86 -12.41 3.29
N CYS A 166 -2.59 -11.11 3.32
CA CYS A 166 -3.08 -10.24 4.40
C CYS A 166 -4.60 -10.02 4.34
N LEU A 167 -5.25 -10.31 3.21
CA LEU A 167 -6.69 -10.13 2.99
C LEU A 167 -7.50 -11.43 3.13
N GLU A 168 -6.81 -12.58 3.22
CA GLU A 168 -7.37 -13.92 3.41
C GLU A 168 -7.47 -14.28 4.90
#